data_AF-A0A1V5NS08-F1
#
_entry.id   AF-A0A1V5NS08-F1
#
_cell.length_a   1.000
_cell.length_b   1.000
_cell.length_c   1.000
_cell.angle_alpha   90.00
_cell.angle_beta   90.00
_cell.angle_gamma   90.00
#
_symmetry.space_group_name_H-M   'P 1'
#
loop_
_entity.id
_entity.type
_entity.pdbx_description
1 polymer ?
#
loop_
_entity_poly.entity_id
_entity_poly.type
_entity_poly.pdbx_seq_one_letter_code
_entity_poly.pdbx_strand_id
1 'polypeptide(L)'
;MINRRIVIGILLLTLVIGGAFLFEKVTRVQGSQNGKLVPVVQNDKTIAYLDAGVIRQLSCEERELKQGQGGSGSDNAVSLSFALGSAGIVDYEYFEVTGLGDSEEFKLKQEEMEGITLSSNSNGTFSMVNKSGGNRVMVKEVTRFYAAD
;
A
#
# COMPACT_ATOMS: atom_id res chain seq x y z
N MET A 1 45.97 -17.64 -17.03
CA MET A 1 45.52 -18.09 -15.70
C MET A 1 44.66 -16.99 -15.10
N ILE A 2 43.36 -17.22 -14.94
CA ILE A 2 42.48 -16.27 -14.26
C ILE A 2 42.87 -16.24 -12.76
N ASN A 3 43.04 -15.05 -12.22
CA ASN A 3 43.49 -14.85 -10.85
C ASN A 3 42.40 -15.32 -9.86
N ARG A 4 42.72 -16.30 -9.00
CA ARG A 4 41.77 -16.96 -8.08
C ARG A 4 41.03 -15.97 -7.17
N ARG A 5 41.66 -14.84 -6.83
CA ARG A 5 41.03 -13.75 -6.05
C ARG A 5 39.89 -13.06 -6.80
N ILE A 6 40.02 -12.89 -8.12
CA ILE A 6 38.99 -12.26 -8.96
C ILE A 6 37.78 -13.18 -9.07
N VAL A 7 38.00 -14.49 -9.23
CA VAL A 7 36.90 -15.48 -9.28
C VAL A 7 36.10 -15.48 -7.98
N ILE A 8 36.78 -15.49 -6.83
CA ILE A 8 36.11 -15.44 -5.52
C ILE A 8 35.30 -14.14 -5.37
N GLY A 9 35.85 -13.00 -5.79
CA GLY A 9 35.15 -11.72 -5.76
C GLY A 9 33.88 -11.70 -6.61
N ILE A 10 33.94 -12.22 -7.84
CA ILE A 10 32.77 -12.33 -8.73
C ILE A 10 31.72 -13.28 -8.14
N LEU A 11 32.17 -14.39 -7.54
CA LEU A 11 31.27 -15.39 -6.95
C LEU A 11 30.54 -14.79 -5.74
N LEU A 12 31.22 -14.02 -4.89
CA LEU A 12 30.60 -13.29 -3.78
C LEU A 12 29.58 -12.25 -4.26
N LEU A 13 29.91 -11.45 -5.29
CA LEU A 13 28.98 -10.48 -5.88
C LEU A 13 27.71 -11.16 -6.40
N THR A 14 27.86 -12.26 -7.11
CA THR A 14 26.73 -13.03 -7.64
C THR A 14 25.86 -13.58 -6.50
N LEU A 15 26.48 -14.04 -5.41
CA LEU A 15 25.77 -14.55 -4.23
C LEU A 15 25.00 -13.46 -3.50
N VAL A 16 25.56 -12.25 -3.37
CA VAL A 16 24.89 -11.11 -2.75
C VAL A 16 23.70 -10.66 -3.59
N ILE A 17 23.87 -10.51 -4.91
CA ILE A 17 22.80 -10.10 -5.82
C ILE A 17 21.68 -11.15 -5.84
N GLY A 18 22.04 -12.43 -5.99
CA GLY A 18 21.07 -13.53 -5.99
C GLY A 18 20.34 -13.66 -4.65
N GLY A 19 21.07 -13.52 -3.54
CA GLY A 19 20.51 -13.55 -2.19
C GLY A 19 19.54 -12.39 -1.94
N ALA A 20 19.89 -11.17 -2.33
CA ALA A 20 19.02 -10.01 -2.22
C ALA A 20 17.73 -10.18 -3.02
N PHE A 21 17.83 -10.68 -4.26
CA PHE A 21 16.67 -10.93 -5.11
C PHE A 21 15.72 -11.98 -4.52
N LEU A 22 16.26 -13.09 -4.01
CA LEU A 22 15.45 -14.14 -3.36
C LEU A 22 14.84 -13.63 -2.06
N PHE A 23 15.60 -12.87 -1.27
CA PHE A 23 15.12 -12.28 -0.03
C PHE A 23 13.94 -11.34 -0.31
N GLU A 24 14.08 -10.40 -1.25
CA GLU A 24 13.00 -9.48 -1.64
C GLU A 24 11.74 -10.23 -2.07
N LYS A 25 11.88 -11.28 -2.89
CA LYS A 25 10.73 -12.10 -3.29
C LYS A 25 10.01 -12.72 -2.10
N VAL A 26 10.76 -13.30 -1.15
CA VAL A 26 10.17 -13.90 0.05
C VAL A 26 9.49 -12.84 0.91
N THR A 27 10.15 -11.70 1.14
CA THR A 27 9.58 -10.60 1.93
C THR A 27 8.31 -10.04 1.30
N ARG A 28 8.25 -9.94 -0.03
CA ARG A 28 7.08 -9.47 -0.77
C ARG A 28 5.88 -10.42 -0.65
N VAL A 29 6.11 -11.73 -0.79
CA VAL A 29 5.05 -12.74 -0.65
C VAL A 29 4.52 -12.77 0.80
N GLN A 30 5.42 -12.80 1.79
CA GLN A 30 5.01 -12.82 3.20
C GLN A 30 4.37 -11.51 3.64
N GLY A 31 4.86 -10.37 3.13
CA GLY A 31 4.27 -9.06 3.39
C GLY A 31 2.87 -8.93 2.82
N SER A 32 2.65 -9.43 1.60
CA SER A 32 1.35 -9.42 0.94
C SER A 32 0.35 -10.35 1.61
N GLN A 33 0.75 -11.55 2.03
CA GLN A 33 -0.12 -12.48 2.74
C GLN A 33 -0.60 -11.95 4.09
N ASN A 34 0.19 -11.09 4.75
CA ASN A 34 -0.12 -10.54 6.07
C ASN A 34 -0.64 -9.10 6.04
N GLY A 35 -1.01 -8.56 4.87
CA GLY A 35 -1.51 -7.18 4.73
C GLY A 35 -0.51 -6.08 5.08
N LYS A 36 0.77 -6.42 5.24
CA LYS A 36 1.86 -5.46 5.51
C LYS A 36 2.36 -4.78 4.24
N LEU A 37 2.16 -5.44 3.10
CA LEU A 37 2.53 -4.94 1.79
C LEU A 37 1.36 -5.17 0.83
N VAL A 38 0.53 -4.15 0.67
CA VAL A 38 -0.73 -4.24 -0.06
C VAL A 38 -0.51 -3.90 -1.53
N PRO A 39 -0.69 -4.85 -2.46
CA PRO A 39 -0.64 -4.57 -3.88
C PRO A 39 -1.82 -3.70 -4.30
N VAL A 40 -1.51 -2.67 -5.07
CA VAL A 40 -2.47 -1.90 -5.85
C VAL A 40 -2.43 -2.43 -7.28
N VAL A 41 -3.55 -3.01 -7.71
CA VAL A 41 -3.67 -3.67 -9.01
C VAL A 41 -4.61 -2.86 -9.90
N GLN A 42 -4.20 -2.60 -11.13
CA GLN A 42 -5.04 -2.03 -12.18
C GLN A 42 -4.84 -2.89 -13.43
N ASN A 43 -5.93 -3.28 -14.10
CA ASN A 43 -5.86 -4.10 -15.32
C ASN A 43 -4.99 -5.36 -15.15
N ASP A 44 -5.23 -6.10 -14.07
CA ASP A 44 -4.52 -7.32 -13.65
C ASP A 44 -3.00 -7.17 -13.44
N LYS A 45 -2.48 -5.95 -13.40
CA LYS A 45 -1.07 -5.66 -13.11
C LYS A 45 -0.94 -4.91 -11.81
N THR A 46 -0.03 -5.36 -10.95
CA THR A 46 0.35 -4.59 -9.77
C THR A 46 1.16 -3.37 -10.19
N ILE A 47 0.59 -2.19 -10.00
CA ILE A 47 1.21 -0.90 -10.35
C ILE A 47 1.97 -0.28 -9.18
N ALA A 48 1.57 -0.59 -7.94
CA ALA A 48 2.20 -0.08 -6.74
C ALA A 48 2.04 -1.03 -5.55
N TYR A 49 2.82 -0.79 -4.51
CA TYR A 49 2.66 -1.41 -3.20
C TYR A 49 2.52 -0.33 -2.15
N LEU A 50 1.54 -0.52 -1.26
CA LEU A 50 1.31 0.35 -0.13
C LEU A 50 1.61 -0.42 1.15
N ASP A 51 2.33 0.22 2.07
CA ASP A 51 2.55 -0.29 3.41
C ASP A 51 2.19 0.80 4.43
N ALA A 52 2.17 0.44 5.72
CA ALA A 52 1.85 1.38 6.79
C ALA A 52 2.79 2.60 6.85
N GLY A 53 4.04 2.46 6.43
CA GLY A 53 5.00 3.56 6.30
C GLY A 53 4.64 4.51 5.16
N VAL A 54 4.25 3.97 4.00
CA VAL A 54 3.74 4.77 2.87
C VAL A 54 2.51 5.56 3.30
N ILE A 55 1.56 4.94 4.01
CA ILE A 55 0.36 5.63 4.53
C ILE A 55 0.73 6.79 5.45
N ARG A 56 1.72 6.61 6.34
CA ARG A 56 2.21 7.69 7.21
C ARG A 56 2.85 8.82 6.41
N GLN A 57 3.71 8.49 5.45
CA GLN A 57 4.36 9.48 4.61
C GLN A 57 3.33 10.30 3.81
N LEU A 58 2.39 9.62 3.14
CA LEU A 58 1.32 10.28 2.38
C LEU A 58 0.41 11.11 3.28
N SER A 59 0.19 10.70 4.54
CA SER A 59 -0.58 11.52 5.48
C SER A 59 0.11 12.85 5.81
N CYS A 60 1.45 12.87 5.87
CA CYS A 60 2.21 14.11 6.05
C CYS A 60 2.13 14.98 4.79
N GLU A 61 2.33 14.39 3.60
CA GLU A 61 2.27 15.10 2.32
C GLU A 61 0.88 15.69 2.05
N GLU A 62 -0.19 14.93 2.27
CA GLU A 62 -1.57 15.39 2.10
C GLU A 62 -1.87 16.59 3.01
N ARG A 63 -1.33 16.60 4.24
CA ARG A 63 -1.50 17.72 5.16
C ARG A 63 -0.73 18.94 4.74
N GLU A 64 0.51 18.81 4.32
CA GLU A 64 1.29 19.95 3.82
C GLU A 64 0.58 20.63 2.66
N LEU A 65 -0.03 19.84 1.77
CA LEU A 65 -0.86 20.35 0.69
C LEU A 65 -2.18 20.99 1.18
N LYS A 66 -2.74 20.48 2.28
CA LYS A 66 -3.98 20.98 2.90
C LYS A 66 -3.76 22.01 3.99
N GLN A 67 -2.53 22.41 4.34
CA GLN A 67 -2.24 23.33 5.45
C GLN A 67 -2.82 24.76 5.25
N GLY A 68 -3.41 25.06 4.08
CA GLY A 68 -4.25 26.24 3.84
C GLY A 68 -5.74 26.08 4.20
N GLN A 69 -6.21 24.88 4.52
CA GLN A 69 -7.59 24.55 4.92
C GLN A 69 -7.55 23.76 6.24
N GLY A 70 -7.92 24.39 7.34
CA GLY A 70 -7.78 23.89 8.72
C GLY A 70 -8.43 22.53 9.00
N GLY A 71 -7.77 21.45 8.62
CA GLY A 71 -8.20 20.07 8.85
C GLY A 71 -7.45 19.42 10.01
N SER A 72 -8.18 18.99 11.03
CA SER A 72 -7.72 18.12 12.12
C SER A 72 -7.49 16.69 11.58
N GLY A 73 -6.44 16.51 10.78
CA GLY A 73 -5.97 15.18 10.42
C GLY A 73 -5.32 14.48 11.61
N SER A 74 -5.31 13.14 11.63
CA SER A 74 -4.45 12.33 12.54
C SER A 74 -3.21 11.87 11.78
N ASP A 75 -2.02 11.82 12.41
CA ASP A 75 -0.69 11.70 11.74
C ASP A 75 -0.48 10.34 11.06
N ASN A 76 -1.52 9.52 11.09
CA ASN A 76 -1.55 8.14 10.67
C ASN A 76 -2.73 7.89 9.73
N ALA A 77 -3.35 8.93 9.15
CA ALA A 77 -4.52 8.79 8.30
C ALA A 77 -4.42 9.67 7.05
N VAL A 78 -4.62 9.05 5.88
CA VAL A 78 -4.65 9.69 4.56
C VAL A 78 -5.99 9.42 3.89
N SER A 79 -6.50 10.35 3.08
CA SER A 79 -7.70 10.04 2.28
C SER A 79 -7.43 8.93 1.27
N LEU A 80 -8.44 8.09 1.03
CA LEU A 80 -8.32 6.99 0.06
C LEU A 80 -8.00 7.54 -1.34
N SER A 81 -8.68 8.59 -1.77
CA SER A 81 -8.45 9.24 -3.07
C SER A 81 -7.03 9.75 -3.23
N PHE A 82 -6.43 10.36 -2.18
CA PHE A 82 -5.04 10.79 -2.23
C PHE A 82 -4.07 9.61 -2.35
N ALA A 83 -4.30 8.53 -1.58
CA ALA A 83 -3.45 7.34 -1.65
C ALA A 83 -3.49 6.66 -3.03
N LEU A 84 -4.68 6.57 -3.64
CA LEU A 84 -4.83 5.99 -4.98
C LEU A 84 -4.24 6.89 -6.06
N GLY A 85 -4.45 8.21 -5.97
CA GLY A 85 -3.82 9.18 -6.86
C GLY A 85 -2.29 9.11 -6.81
N SER A 86 -1.70 9.04 -5.61
CA SER A 86 -0.25 8.88 -5.44
C SER A 86 0.26 7.51 -5.91
N ALA A 87 -0.58 6.49 -5.93
CA ALA A 87 -0.28 5.18 -6.52
C ALA A 87 -0.36 5.18 -8.07
N GLY A 88 -0.76 6.29 -8.68
CA GLY A 88 -0.90 6.43 -10.13
C GLY A 88 -2.22 5.94 -10.69
N ILE A 89 -3.23 5.69 -9.84
CA ILE A 89 -4.59 5.38 -10.29
C ILE A 89 -5.31 6.70 -10.57
N VAL A 90 -5.77 6.88 -11.82
CA VAL A 90 -6.43 8.12 -12.26
C VAL A 90 -7.82 7.83 -12.83
N ASP A 91 -7.97 6.77 -13.62
CA ASP A 91 -9.22 6.36 -14.28
C ASP A 91 -9.58 4.93 -13.86
N TYR A 92 -10.81 4.75 -13.35
CA TYR A 92 -11.41 3.46 -12.98
C TYR A 92 -12.94 3.62 -12.82
N GLU A 93 -13.73 2.62 -13.22
CA GLU A 93 -15.18 2.58 -12.99
C GLU A 93 -15.49 2.31 -11.51
N TYR A 94 -14.78 1.34 -10.93
CA TYR A 94 -14.92 0.98 -9.53
C TYR A 94 -13.61 0.49 -8.94
N PHE A 95 -13.57 0.56 -7.62
CA PHE A 95 -12.43 0.15 -6.82
C PHE A 95 -12.84 -0.90 -5.81
N GLU A 96 -12.11 -2.00 -5.80
CA GLU A 96 -12.29 -3.14 -4.93
C GLU A 96 -11.22 -3.17 -3.85
N VAL A 97 -11.65 -3.44 -2.62
CA VAL A 97 -10.75 -3.57 -1.48
C VAL A 97 -11.03 -4.88 -0.76
N THR A 98 -9.97 -5.64 -0.55
CA THR A 98 -10.03 -6.91 0.17
C THR A 98 -9.38 -6.76 1.54
N GLY A 99 -10.01 -7.31 2.57
CA GLY A 99 -9.48 -7.39 3.93
C GLY A 99 -8.73 -8.70 4.23
N LEU A 100 -7.99 -8.75 5.33
CA LEU A 100 -7.43 -9.98 5.89
C LEU A 100 -8.48 -10.65 6.77
N GLY A 101 -8.88 -11.88 6.43
CA GLY A 101 -9.78 -12.70 7.23
C GLY A 101 -11.28 -12.45 7.02
N ASP A 102 -11.66 -11.32 6.42
CA ASP A 102 -13.03 -11.07 6.00
C ASP A 102 -13.20 -11.41 4.50
N SER A 103 -14.25 -12.17 4.18
CA SER A 103 -14.64 -12.54 2.81
C SER A 103 -15.29 -11.38 2.04
N GLU A 104 -15.49 -10.23 2.68
CA GLU A 104 -16.21 -9.12 2.08
C GLU A 104 -15.25 -8.27 1.25
N GLU A 105 -15.42 -8.37 -0.06
CA GLU A 105 -14.86 -7.43 -1.02
C GLU A 105 -15.69 -6.15 -1.00
N PHE A 106 -15.07 -5.02 -0.68
CA PHE A 106 -15.73 -3.72 -0.70
C PHE A 106 -15.54 -3.11 -2.08
N LYS A 107 -16.63 -3.04 -2.85
CA LYS A 107 -16.70 -2.28 -4.11
C LYS A 107 -17.13 -0.86 -3.82
N LEU A 108 -16.36 0.10 -4.30
CA LEU A 108 -16.59 1.53 -4.12
C LEU A 108 -16.48 2.23 -5.47
N LYS A 109 -17.47 3.04 -5.81
CA LYS A 109 -17.35 4.02 -6.90
C LYS A 109 -16.58 5.25 -6.44
N GLN A 110 -16.08 6.04 -7.38
CA GLN A 110 -15.31 7.25 -7.09
C GLN A 110 -16.06 8.23 -6.18
N GLU A 111 -17.38 8.37 -6.36
CA GLU A 111 -18.25 9.23 -5.55
C GLU A 111 -18.39 8.75 -4.11
N GLU A 112 -18.27 7.44 -3.87
CA GLU A 112 -18.43 6.80 -2.55
C GLU A 112 -17.14 6.85 -1.72
N MET A 113 -16.04 7.33 -2.30
CA MET A 113 -14.75 7.46 -1.62
C MET A 113 -14.68 8.66 -0.67
N GLU A 114 -15.65 9.58 -0.74
CA GLU A 114 -15.64 10.77 0.08
C GLU A 114 -15.72 10.44 1.58
N GLY A 115 -14.73 10.92 2.34
CA GLY A 115 -14.61 10.66 3.78
C GLY A 115 -14.11 9.26 4.14
N ILE A 116 -13.71 8.45 3.16
CA ILE A 116 -12.95 7.22 3.41
C ILE A 116 -11.47 7.55 3.56
N THR A 117 -10.86 7.01 4.62
CA THR A 117 -9.45 7.21 4.94
C THR A 117 -8.76 5.88 5.19
N LEU A 118 -7.48 5.81 4.83
CA LEU A 118 -6.58 4.72 5.19
C LEU A 118 -5.82 5.11 6.44
N SER A 119 -5.82 4.25 7.46
CA SER A 119 -5.15 4.51 8.73
C SER A 119 -4.12 3.45 9.10
N SER A 120 -2.87 3.87 9.33
CA SER A 120 -1.79 2.95 9.67
C SER A 120 -1.99 2.34 11.06
N ASN A 121 -1.86 1.02 11.16
CA ASN A 121 -1.91 0.28 12.41
C ASN A 121 -0.50 0.15 13.03
N SER A 122 -0.43 -0.20 14.32
CA SER A 122 0.84 -0.43 15.03
C SER A 122 1.55 -1.72 14.62
N ASN A 123 0.82 -2.68 14.04
CA ASN A 123 1.35 -3.98 13.58
C ASN A 123 1.98 -3.93 12.17
N GLY A 124 2.04 -2.75 11.54
CA GLY A 124 2.60 -2.56 10.20
C GLY A 124 1.62 -2.81 9.05
N THR A 125 0.33 -2.99 9.33
CA THR A 125 -0.76 -3.00 8.35
C THR A 125 -1.48 -1.65 8.35
N PHE A 126 -2.55 -1.51 7.57
CA PHE A 126 -3.45 -0.37 7.66
C PHE A 126 -4.91 -0.77 7.50
N SER A 127 -5.78 0.02 8.12
CA SER A 127 -7.23 -0.11 8.11
C SER A 127 -7.84 0.86 7.10
N MET A 128 -9.01 0.53 6.57
CA MET A 128 -9.88 1.48 5.87
C MET A 128 -11.03 1.89 6.78
N VAL A 129 -11.23 3.20 6.92
CA VAL A 129 -12.17 3.80 7.88
C VAL A 129 -13.03 4.85 7.18
N ASN A 130 -14.34 4.73 7.33
CA ASN A 130 -15.30 5.76 6.93
C ASN A 130 -15.45 6.78 8.05
N LYS A 131 -14.93 8.00 7.85
CA LYS A 131 -15.05 9.10 8.81
C LYS A 131 -16.40 9.80 8.76
N SER A 132 -17.06 9.85 7.59
CA SER A 132 -18.37 10.46 7.40
C SER A 132 -19.46 9.80 8.25
N GLY A 133 -19.35 8.49 8.51
CA GLY A 133 -20.30 7.71 9.30
C GLY A 133 -19.97 7.57 10.79
N GLY A 134 -19.17 8.45 11.38
CA GLY A 134 -18.77 8.35 12.80
C GLY A 134 -17.54 7.48 13.05
N ASN A 135 -16.57 7.51 12.12
CA ASN A 135 -15.29 6.79 12.22
C ASN A 135 -15.43 5.25 12.28
N ARG A 136 -16.32 4.71 11.43
CA ARG A 136 -16.56 3.27 11.32
C ARG A 136 -15.43 2.60 10.55
N VAL A 137 -14.81 1.58 11.14
CA VAL A 137 -13.85 0.72 10.44
C VAL A 137 -14.61 -0.12 9.41
N MET A 138 -14.25 0.03 8.14
CA MET A 138 -14.81 -0.76 7.03
C MET A 138 -13.98 -2.02 6.80
N VAL A 139 -12.65 -1.88 6.80
CA VAL A 139 -11.71 -2.99 6.65
C VAL A 139 -10.63 -2.82 7.71
N LYS A 140 -10.44 -3.82 8.57
CA LYS A 140 -9.47 -3.73 9.68
C LYS A 140 -8.02 -3.87 9.20
N GLU A 141 -7.77 -4.75 8.25
CA GLU A 141 -6.45 -4.95 7.67
C GLU A 141 -6.62 -5.14 6.17
N VAL A 142 -6.18 -4.18 5.38
CA VAL A 142 -6.29 -4.26 3.92
C VAL A 142 -5.22 -5.21 3.39
N THR A 143 -5.58 -6.05 2.41
CA THR A 143 -4.68 -7.02 1.78
C THR A 143 -4.54 -6.80 0.29
N ARG A 144 -5.52 -6.18 -0.37
CA ARG A 144 -5.47 -5.87 -1.80
C ARG A 144 -6.32 -4.67 -2.14
N PHE A 145 -5.83 -3.93 -3.13
CA PHE A 145 -6.57 -2.91 -3.85
C PHE A 145 -6.64 -3.30 -5.33
N TYR A 146 -7.83 -3.21 -5.92
CA TYR A 146 -8.05 -3.53 -7.33
C TYR A 146 -8.90 -2.43 -8.00
N ALA A 147 -8.35 -1.78 -9.01
CA ALA A 147 -9.06 -0.83 -9.85
C ALA A 147 -9.45 -1.52 -11.16
N ALA A 148 -10.74 -1.46 -11.49
CA ALA A 148 -11.29 -1.93 -12.74
C ALA A 148 -11.66 -0.74 -13.63
N ASP A 149 -11.42 -0.89 -14.93
CA ASP A 149 -11.83 0.06 -15.97
C ASP A 149 -13.34 0.00 -16.25
#